data_AF-A0A4S5CCX9-F1
#
_entry.id   AF-A0A4S5CCX9-F1
#
_cell.length_a   1.000
_cell.length_b   1.000
_cell.length_c   1.000
_cell.angle_alpha   90.00
_cell.angle_beta   90.00
_cell.angle_gamma   90.00
#
_symmetry.space_group_name_H-M   'P 1'
#
loop_
_entity.id
_entity.type
_entity.pdbx_description
1 polymer ?
#
loop_
_entity_poly.entity_id
_entity_poly.type
_entity_poly.pdbx_seq_one_letter_code
_entity_poly.pdbx_strand_id
1 'polypeptide(L)' 'MITGLLSHGQQIPLPPGFSPSQCQWSVANATTYHHGKPFYYGGGVAYFDGNRIVTCGFRDDWNFYPSGQCSYVTTCR' A
#
# COMPACT_ATOMS: atom_id res chain seq x y z
N MET A 1 13.75 9.76 -6.71
CA MET A 1 13.12 8.66 -5.94
C MET A 1 12.48 9.26 -4.71
N ILE A 2 11.24 8.89 -4.41
CA ILE A 2 10.53 9.27 -3.17
C ILE A 2 9.99 8.02 -2.49
N THR A 3 9.87 8.07 -1.17
CA THR A 3 9.38 6.97 -0.34
C THR A 3 8.62 7.56 0.85
N GLY A 4 7.78 6.75 1.48
CA GLY A 4 7.06 7.14 2.67
C GLY A 4 6.01 6.11 3.07
N LEU A 5 5.12 6.54 3.95
CA LEU A 5 3.99 5.76 4.45
C LEU A 5 2.68 6.39 3.99
N LEU A 6 1.74 5.54 3.60
CA LEU A 6 0.39 5.92 3.17
C LEU A 6 -0.63 5.06 3.91
N SER A 7 -1.69 5.69 4.39
CA SER A 7 -2.90 5.04 4.85
C SER A 7 -3.69 4.48 3.66
N HIS A 8 -4.55 3.50 3.94
CA HIS A 8 -5.51 2.99 2.96
C HIS A 8 -6.31 4.12 2.29
N GLY A 9 -6.47 4.05 0.97
CA GLY A 9 -7.22 5.03 0.17
C GLY A 9 -6.42 6.27 -0.25
N GLN A 10 -5.17 6.41 0.18
CA GLN A 10 -4.32 7.51 -0.28
C GLN A 10 -3.68 7.22 -1.63
N GLN A 11 -3.34 8.26 -2.37
CA GLN A 11 -2.66 8.15 -3.65
C GLN A 11 -1.14 8.12 -3.47
N ILE A 12 -0.44 7.20 -4.16
CA ILE A 12 1.03 7.23 -4.24
C ILE A 12 1.46 8.51 -4.94
N PRO A 13 2.23 9.40 -4.28
CA PRO A 13 2.65 10.65 -4.90
C PRO A 13 3.66 10.39 -6.03
N LEU A 14 3.76 11.36 -6.94
CA LEU A 14 4.85 11.45 -7.91
C LEU A 14 5.84 12.52 -7.46
N PRO A 15 7.13 12.37 -7.78
CA PRO A 15 8.06 13.48 -7.71
C PRO A 15 7.57 14.66 -8.57
N PRO A 16 7.76 15.91 -8.13
CA PRO A 16 7.38 17.08 -8.92
C PRO A 16 7.99 17.05 -10.33
N GLY A 17 7.19 17.41 -11.34
CA GLY A 17 7.62 17.47 -12.74
C GLY A 17 7.56 16.14 -13.51
N PHE A 18 7.18 15.03 -12.87
CA PHE A 18 7.00 13.74 -13.54
C PHE A 18 5.53 13.40 -13.75
N SER A 19 5.24 12.73 -14.87
CA SER A 19 3.94 12.12 -15.14
C SER A 19 3.93 10.62 -14.76
N PRO A 20 2.75 10.01 -14.55
CA PRO A 20 2.66 8.59 -14.19
C PRO A 20 3.37 7.65 -15.18
N SER A 21 3.36 7.95 -16.48
CA SER A 21 4.00 7.11 -17.51
C SER A 21 5.53 7.09 -17.44
N GLN A 22 6.13 8.04 -16.72
CA GLN A 22 7.58 8.15 -16.52
C GLN A 22 8.04 7.49 -15.22
N CYS A 23 7.12 6.91 -14.45
CA CYS A 23 7.38 6.43 -13.11
C CYS A 23 7.02 4.96 -12.94
N GLN A 24 7.73 4.32 -12.04
CA GLN A 24 7.40 3.02 -11.48
C GLN A 24 7.26 3.18 -9.97
N TRP A 25 6.32 2.43 -9.40
CA TRP A 25 6.07 2.43 -7.98
C TRP A 25 5.80 1.01 -7.47
N SER A 26 6.14 0.80 -6.20
CA SER A 26 5.85 -0.43 -5.47
C SER A 26 5.29 -0.07 -4.11
N VAL A 27 4.43 -0.94 -3.58
CA VAL A 27 3.90 -0.83 -2.22
C VAL A 27 4.12 -2.11 -1.46
N ALA A 28 4.33 -1.98 -0.16
CA ALA A 28 4.39 -3.10 0.77
C ALA A 28 3.63 -2.76 2.03
N ASN A 29 3.12 -3.76 2.72
CA ASN A 29 2.44 -3.52 3.99
C ASN A 29 3.50 -3.20 5.06
N ALA A 30 3.35 -2.08 5.75
CA ALA A 30 4.29 -1.63 6.78
C ALA A 30 3.79 -1.93 8.21
N THR A 31 2.64 -2.59 8.35
CA THR A 31 1.97 -2.81 9.63
C THR A 31 1.45 -4.24 9.75
N THR A 32 1.83 -4.92 10.83
CA THR A 32 1.45 -6.31 11.10
C THR A 32 0.28 -6.39 12.08
N TYR A 33 -0.69 -5.48 12.00
CA TYR A 33 -1.82 -5.52 12.93
C TYR A 33 -2.84 -6.59 12.51
N HIS A 34 -2.85 -7.71 13.25
CA HIS A 34 -3.69 -8.87 13.02
C HIS A 34 -5.08 -8.78 13.70
N HIS A 35 -5.54 -7.59 14.10
CA HIS A 35 -6.84 -7.37 14.78
C HIS A 35 -7.14 -8.34 15.94
N GLY A 36 -6.10 -8.82 16.65
CA GLY A 36 -6.24 -9.77 17.76
C GLY A 36 -6.66 -11.18 17.35
N LYS A 37 -6.63 -11.52 16.05
CA LYS A 37 -7.01 -12.81 15.50
C LYS A 37 -5.79 -13.47 14.84
N PRO A 38 -5.06 -14.37 15.56
CA PRO A 38 -3.86 -15.02 15.05
C PRO A 38 -4.21 -16.20 14.13
N PHE A 39 -5.08 -15.99 13.14
CA PHE A 39 -5.36 -17.03 12.15
C PHE A 39 -4.17 -17.16 11.20
N TYR A 40 -3.68 -18.38 11.05
CA TYR A 40 -2.54 -18.72 10.20
C TYR A 40 -2.78 -18.42 8.70
N TYR A 41 -4.06 -18.33 8.29
CA TYR A 41 -4.46 -18.03 6.91
C TYR A 41 -4.60 -16.53 6.62
N GLY A 42 -4.40 -15.67 7.63
CA GLY A 42 -4.46 -14.22 7.46
C GLY A 42 -3.12 -13.61 7.03
N GLY A 43 -3.17 -12.52 6.27
CA GLY A 43 -1.96 -11.89 5.73
C GLY A 43 -2.09 -10.39 5.54
N GLY A 44 -0.95 -9.69 5.65
CA GLY A 44 -0.85 -8.28 5.30
C GLY A 44 -1.09 -8.10 3.81
N VAL A 45 -1.94 -7.14 3.46
CA VAL A 45 -2.29 -6.80 2.09
C VAL A 45 -1.74 -5.41 1.77
N ALA A 46 -1.05 -5.30 0.63
CA ALA A 46 -0.62 -4.03 0.05
C ALA A 46 -0.63 -4.13 -1.47
N TYR A 47 -1.47 -3.33 -2.12
CA TYR A 47 -1.49 -3.16 -3.57
C TYR A 47 -2.01 -1.77 -3.92
N PHE A 48 -1.96 -1.41 -5.20
CA PHE A 48 -2.51 -0.15 -5.71
C PHE A 48 -3.35 -0.41 -6.97
N ASP A 49 -4.28 0.50 -7.26
CA ASP A 49 -5.06 0.47 -8.50
C ASP A 49 -4.41 1.30 -9.63
N GLY A 50 -5.09 1.41 -10.77
CA GLY A 50 -4.64 2.21 -11.92
C GLY A 50 -4.51 3.72 -11.64
N ASN A 51 -5.18 4.22 -10.61
CA ASN A 51 -5.09 5.60 -10.15
C ASN A 51 -4.03 5.79 -9.06
N ARG A 52 -3.24 4.75 -8.75
CA ARG A 52 -2.23 4.73 -7.68
C ARG A 52 -2.84 4.85 -6.29
N ILE A 53 -4.13 4.54 -6.12
CA ILE A 53 -4.77 4.52 -4.80
C ILE A 53 -4.36 3.23 -4.10
N VAL A 54 -3.77 3.36 -2.91
CA VAL A 54 -3.25 2.22 -2.16
C VAL A 54 -4.35 1.53 -1.37
N THR A 55 -4.34 0.21 -1.41
CA THR A 55 -5.07 -0.64 -0.48
C THR A 55 -4.07 -1.24 0.50
N CYS A 56 -4.18 -0.83 1.77
CA CYS A 56 -3.37 -1.33 2.89
C CYS A 56 -4.29 -1.92 3.95
N GLY A 57 -3.95 -3.08 4.49
CA GLY A 57 -4.77 -3.71 5.50
C GLY A 57 -4.38 -5.14 5.80
N PHE A 58 -5.29 -5.84 6.44
CA PHE A 58 -5.14 -7.25 6.76
C PHE A 58 -6.30 -8.02 6.13
N ARG A 59 -6.03 -9.19 5.54
CA ARG A 59 -7.08 -10.08 5.05
C ARG A 59 -7.13 -11.28 5.98
N ASP A 60 -8.34 -11.60 6.45
CA ASP A 60 -8.62 -12.70 7.38
C ASP A 60 -9.99 -13.29 7.08
N ASP A 61 -10.15 -14.60 7.10
CA ASP A 61 -11.40 -15.31 6.81
C ASP A 61 -12.18 -14.75 5.61
N TRP A 62 -11.51 -14.53 4.47
CA TRP A 62 -12.06 -13.94 3.24
C TRP A 62 -12.49 -12.47 3.33
N ASN A 63 -12.43 -11.86 4.51
CA ASN A 63 -12.73 -10.46 4.77
C ASN A 63 -11.47 -9.60 4.68
N PHE A 64 -11.64 -8.38 4.18
CA PHE A 64 -10.58 -7.37 4.16
C PHE A 64 -10.85 -6.32 5.23
N TYR A 65 -9.84 -6.06 6.05
CA TYR A 65 -9.87 -5.08 7.12
C TYR A 65 -8.92 -3.94 6.76
N PRO A 66 -9.44 -2.76 6.35
CA PRO A 66 -8.59 -1.60 6.10
C PRO A 66 -7.96 -1.16 7.42
N SER A 67 -6.64 -1.23 7.50
CA SER A 67 -5.90 -0.83 8.70
C SER A 67 -4.43 -0.61 8.38
N GLY A 68 -3.76 0.15 9.25
CA GLY A 68 -2.33 0.33 9.19
C GLY A 68 -1.86 1.14 7.98
N GLN A 69 -0.62 0.94 7.57
CA GLN A 69 0.05 1.75 6.55
C GLN A 69 0.72 0.87 5.50
N CYS A 70 0.72 1.33 4.24
CA CYS A 70 1.64 0.82 3.23
C CYS A 70 2.88 1.71 3.20
N SER A 71 4.05 1.09 3.11
CA SER A 71 5.21 1.78 2.56
C SER A 71 5.06 1.84 1.04
N TYR A 72 5.56 2.92 0.46
CA TYR A 72 5.67 3.05 -0.99
C TYR A 72 7.06 3.50 -1.38
N VAL A 73 7.47 3.13 -2.60
CA VAL A 73 8.63 3.69 -3.28
C VAL A 73 8.19 4.10 -4.67
N THR A 74 8.53 5.32 -5.09
CA THR A 74 8.34 5.81 -6.46
C THR A 74 9.70 6.20 -7.05
N THR A 75 9.98 5.65 -8.22
CA THR A 75 11.17 5.98 -9.04
C THR A 75 10.70 6.44 -10.40
N CYS A 76 11.34 7.44 -10.98
CA CYS A 76 10.97 7.97 -12.29
C CYS A 76 12.22 8.16 -13.15
N ARG A 77 12.04 8.10 -14.46
CA ARG A 77 13.08 8.29 -15.48
C ARG A 77 12.69 9.38 -16.46
#